data_AF-A0A5K1DYW3-F1
#
_entry.id   AF-A0A5K1DYW3-F1
#
_cell.length_a   1.000
_cell.length_b   1.000
_cell.length_c   1.000
_cell.angle_alpha   90.00
_cell.angle_beta   90.00
_cell.angle_gamma   90.00
#
_symmetry.space_group_name_H-M   'P 1'
#
loop_
_entity.id
_entity.type
_entity.pdbx_description
1 polymer ?
#
loop_
_entity_poly.entity_id
_entity_poly.type
_entity_poly.pdbx_seq_one_letter_code
_entity_poly.pdbx_strand_id
1 'polypeptide(L)' 'YQRTPAGSPKKFDAQKQLFDMMAHRMHVDSSMELIGKLLFGSEKGPEILKAVRPAGQPLVDDWGCLKSM' A
#
# COMPACT_ATOMS: atom_id res chain seq x y z
N TYR A 1 -21.87 2.80 -0.07
CA TYR A 1 -22.55 4.05 0.32
C TYR A 1 -23.43 4.64 -0.79
N GLN A 2 -23.02 4.65 -2.08
CA GLN A 2 -23.79 5.32 -3.15
C GLN A 2 -25.17 4.70 -3.40
N ARG A 3 -25.28 3.37 -3.33
CA ARG A 3 -26.54 2.62 -3.49
C ARG A 3 -27.42 2.60 -2.23
N THR A 4 -27.11 3.42 -1.23
CA THR A 4 -27.79 3.42 0.08
C THR A 4 -28.63 4.70 0.22
N PRO A 5 -29.86 4.65 0.79
CA PRO A 5 -30.71 5.83 0.94
C PRO A 5 -30.00 6.98 1.67
N ALA A 6 -30.18 8.20 1.18
CA ALA A 6 -29.60 9.39 1.79
C ALA A 6 -30.08 9.57 3.24
N GLY A 7 -29.18 10.01 4.13
CA GLY A 7 -29.48 10.18 5.56
C GLY A 7 -29.67 8.89 6.37
N SER A 8 -29.65 7.70 5.74
CA SER A 8 -29.77 6.45 6.48
C SER A 8 -28.51 6.14 7.29
N PRO A 9 -28.62 5.57 8.51
CA PRO A 9 -27.47 5.11 9.29
C PRO A 9 -26.55 4.18 8.49
N LYS A 10 -27.15 3.26 7.70
CA LYS A 10 -26.41 2.36 6.81
C LYS A 10 -25.54 3.10 5.79
N LYS A 11 -25.97 4.27 5.29
CA LYS A 11 -25.17 5.07 4.36
C LYS A 11 -23.97 5.69 5.07
N PHE A 12 -24.19 6.21 6.28
CA PHE A 12 -23.13 6.78 7.11
C PHE A 12 -22.07 5.71 7.45
N ASP A 13 -22.48 4.52 7.89
CA ASP A 13 -21.57 3.43 8.21
C ASP A 13 -20.78 2.98 6.96
N ALA A 14 -21.46 2.84 5.82
CA ALA A 14 -20.80 2.46 4.57
C ALA A 14 -19.83 3.55 4.05
N GLN A 15 -20.08 4.83 4.38
CA GLN A 15 -19.18 5.93 4.03
C GLN A 15 -17.97 5.95 4.96
N LYS A 16 -18.19 5.76 6.26
CA LYS A 16 -17.11 5.62 7.26
C LYS A 16 -16.17 4.49 6.90
N GLN A 17 -16.69 3.29 6.63
CA GLN A 17 -15.88 2.13 6.22
C GLN A 17 -15.04 2.43 4.97
N LEU A 18 -15.60 3.15 3.99
CA LEU A 18 -14.86 3.53 2.80
C LEU A 18 -13.69 4.46 3.14
N PHE A 19 -13.93 5.49 3.96
CA PHE A 19 -12.87 6.41 4.38
C PHE A 19 -11.81 5.72 5.20
N ASP A 20 -12.19 4.84 6.13
CA ASP A 20 -11.24 4.08 6.95
C ASP A 20 -10.34 3.20 6.06
N MET A 21 -10.92 2.52 5.07
CA MET A 21 -10.15 1.74 4.08
C MET A 21 -9.24 2.60 3.22
N MET A 22 -9.71 3.76 2.74
CA MET A 22 -8.90 4.68 1.95
C MET A 22 -7.74 5.26 2.76
N ALA A 23 -7.99 5.69 3.99
CA ALA A 23 -6.98 6.23 4.89
C ALA A 23 -5.91 5.18 5.20
N HIS A 24 -6.31 3.95 5.48
CA HIS A 24 -5.37 2.86 5.70
C HIS A 24 -4.49 2.58 4.47
N ARG A 25 -5.09 2.48 3.27
CA ARG A 25 -4.32 2.27 2.03
C ARG A 25 -3.33 3.40 1.77
N MET A 26 -3.77 4.66 1.91
CA MET A 26 -2.91 5.82 1.73
C MET A 26 -1.75 5.83 2.74
N HIS A 27 -2.01 5.45 4.00
CA HIS A 27 -0.97 5.36 5.01
C HIS A 27 0.08 4.30 4.66
N VAL A 28 -0.34 3.10 4.23
CA VAL A 28 0.58 2.03 3.84
C VAL A 28 1.41 2.46 2.61
N ASP A 29 0.77 2.99 1.57
CA ASP A 29 1.45 3.43 0.34
C ASP A 29 2.50 4.51 0.63
N SER A 30 2.14 5.54 1.40
CA SER A 30 3.05 6.64 1.76
C SER A 30 4.17 6.21 2.70
N SER A 31 3.91 5.27 3.60
CA SER A 31 4.94 4.71 4.49
C SER A 31 5.96 3.90 3.71
N MET A 32 5.52 3.05 2.78
CA MET A 32 6.43 2.30 1.90
C MET A 32 7.28 3.22 1.03
N GLU A 33 6.68 4.28 0.46
CA GLU A 33 7.43 5.28 -0.30
C GLU A 33 8.48 5.97 0.57
N LEU A 34 8.13 6.37 1.80
CA LEU A 34 9.07 7.00 2.74
C LEU A 34 10.24 6.06 3.09
N ILE A 35 9.97 4.79 3.39
CA ILE A 35 11.00 3.78 3.67
C ILE A 35 11.98 3.67 2.50
N GLY A 36 11.47 3.59 1.26
CA GLY A 36 12.32 3.57 0.06
C GLY A 36 13.22 4.80 -0.05
N LYS A 37 12.67 5.99 0.21
CA LYS A 37 13.43 7.24 0.18
C LYS A 37 14.50 7.30 1.28
N LEU A 38 14.20 6.78 2.48
CA LEU A 38 15.14 6.75 3.59
C LEU A 38 16.30 5.77 3.34
N LEU A 39 16.03 4.60 2.75
CA LEU A 39 17.05 3.57 2.51
C LEU A 39 17.92 3.87 1.29
N PHE A 40 17.33 4.43 0.23
CA PHE A 40 17.98 4.51 -1.08
C PHE A 40 17.97 5.92 -1.69
N GLY A 41 17.43 6.91 -1.00
CA GLY A 41 17.31 8.28 -1.50
C GLY A 41 16.05 8.51 -2.35
N SER A 42 15.74 9.79 -2.60
CA SER A 42 14.51 10.23 -3.26
C SER A 42 14.40 9.81 -4.73
N GLU A 43 15.52 9.70 -5.43
CA GLU A 43 15.58 9.31 -6.84
C GLU A 43 15.53 7.78 -7.00
N LYS A 44 16.41 7.06 -6.29
CA LYS A 44 16.55 5.60 -6.45
C LYS A 44 15.55 4.77 -5.64
N GLY A 45 15.02 5.30 -4.54
CA GLY A 45 14.03 4.60 -3.71
C GLY A 45 12.82 4.11 -4.51
N PRO A 46 12.13 4.97 -5.28
CA PRO A 46 10.99 4.57 -6.10
C PRO A 46 11.34 3.53 -7.18
N GLU A 47 12.52 3.62 -7.79
CA GLU A 47 12.98 2.66 -8.81
C GLU A 47 13.21 1.27 -8.21
N ILE A 48 13.87 1.21 -7.05
CA ILE A 48 14.19 -0.05 -6.36
C ILE A 48 12.92 -0.73 -5.85
N LEU A 49 12.01 0.01 -5.19
CA LEU A 49 10.78 -0.57 -4.66
C LEU A 49 9.83 -1.11 -5.73
N LYS A 50 9.88 -0.55 -6.95
CA LYS A 50 9.03 -0.93 -8.08
C LYS A 50 9.75 -1.84 -9.08
N ALA A 51 10.97 -2.28 -8.77
CA ALA A 51 11.75 -3.13 -9.65
C ALA A 51 11.03 -4.45 -9.94
N VAL A 52 11.01 -4.85 -11.21
CA VAL A 52 10.45 -6.12 -11.67
C VAL A 52 11.61 -7.04 -12.05
N ARG A 53 11.67 -8.24 -11.46
CA ARG A 53 12.71 -9.21 -11.79
C ARG A 53 12.47 -9.81 -13.18
N PRO A 54 13.55 -10.18 -13.90
CA PRO A 54 13.44 -10.89 -15.17
C PRO A 54 12.55 -12.14 -15.08
N ALA A 55 11.84 -12.44 -16.17
CA ALA A 55 10.99 -13.61 -16.25
C ALA A 55 11.80 -14.90 -15.99
N GLY A 56 11.21 -15.81 -15.21
CA GLY A 56 11.86 -17.07 -14.80
C GLY A 56 12.68 -16.97 -13.51
N GLN A 57 12.90 -15.78 -12.97
CA GLN A 57 13.50 -15.61 -11.63
C GLN A 57 12.45 -15.68 -10.52
N PRO A 58 12.81 -16.15 -9.30
CA PRO A 58 11.94 -16.07 -8.14
C PRO A 58 11.73 -14.62 -7.70
N LEU A 59 10.69 -14.33 -6.91
CA LEU A 59 10.43 -12.98 -6.40
C LEU A 59 11.59 -12.43 -5.55
N VAL A 60 12.13 -13.27 -4.66
CA VAL A 60 13.32 -13.00 -3.83
C VAL A 60 14.20 -14.25 -3.78
N ASP A 61 15.47 -14.07 -3.45
CA ASP A 61 16.42 -15.18 -3.31
C ASP A 61 16.47 -15.71 -1.86
N ASP A 62 16.33 -14.82 -0.87
CA ASP A 62 16.28 -15.16 0.56
C ASP A 62 14.88 -14.89 1.14
N TRP A 63 14.12 -15.97 1.34
CA TRP A 63 12.78 -15.92 1.93
C TRP A 63 12.78 -15.71 3.44
N GLY A 64 13.87 -16.03 4.14
CA GLY A 64 14.03 -15.76 5.56
C GLY A 64 14.14 -14.26 5.81
N CYS A 65 14.99 -13.60 5.01
CA CYS A 65 15.12 -12.14 5.01
C CYS A 65 13.76 -11.46 4.74
N LEU A 66 13.05 -11.85 3.67
CA LEU A 66 11.75 -11.25 3.32
C LEU A 66 10.72 -11.29 4.46
N LYS A 67 10.66 -12.38 5.23
CA LYS A 67 9.70 -12.53 6.34
C LYS A 67 10.11 -11.78 7.61
N SER A 68 11.39 -11.42 7.73
CA SER A 68 11.93 -10.70 8.88
C SER A 68 11.85 -9.18 8.74
N MET A 69 11.65 -8.69 7.52
CA MET A 69 11.37 -7.28 7.21
C MET A 69 9.89 -6.97 7.47
#